data_AF-A0A843FDY1-F1
#
_entry.id   AF-A0A843FDY1-F1
#
_cell.length_a   1.000
_cell.length_b   1.000
_cell.length_c   1.000
_cell.angle_alpha   90.00
_cell.angle_beta   90.00
_cell.angle_gamma   90.00
#
_symmetry.space_group_name_H-M   'P 1'
#
loop_
_entity.id
_entity.type
_entity.pdbx_description
1 polymer ?
#
loop_
_entity_poly.entity_id
_entity_poly.type
_entity_poly.pdbx_seq_one_letter_code
_entity_poly.pdbx_strand_id
1 'polypeptide(L)'
;LQFRGVPFTKREARRFTDSDYQYYDRILCMDHRNFDALMYMTGDDPDDKVSLMLSVLGRQEDVPDPWYTGRFPATFDLLHEACSALIDSYDL
;
A
#
# COMPACT_ATOMS: atom_id res chain seq x y z
N LEU A 1 -15.21 0.76 3.35
CA LEU A 1 -15.61 0.28 2.00
C LEU A 1 -17.13 0.28 1.83
N GLN A 2 -17.89 -0.49 2.61
CA GLN A 2 -19.37 -0.54 2.50
C GLN A 2 -20.04 0.84 2.54
N PHE A 3 -19.69 1.70 3.50
CA PHE A 3 -20.22 3.08 3.60
C PHE A 3 -19.91 3.95 2.36
N ARG A 4 -18.85 3.62 1.61
CA ARG A 4 -18.41 4.34 0.40
C ARG A 4 -18.90 3.65 -0.88
N GLY A 5 -19.75 2.62 -0.79
CA GLY A 5 -20.28 1.90 -1.94
C GLY A 5 -19.26 1.05 -2.71
N VAL A 6 -18.06 0.83 -2.17
CA VAL A 6 -17.01 0.04 -2.82
C VAL A 6 -17.27 -1.45 -2.55
N PRO A 7 -17.53 -2.27 -3.59
CA PRO A 7 -17.74 -3.70 -3.40
C PRO A 7 -16.45 -4.38 -2.95
N PHE A 8 -16.55 -5.35 -2.05
CA PHE A 8 -15.43 -6.17 -1.62
C PHE A 8 -15.91 -7.59 -1.32
N THR A 9 -15.07 -8.56 -1.65
CA THR A 9 -15.24 -9.95 -1.20
C THR A 9 -14.48 -10.16 0.10
N LYS A 10 -14.78 -11.24 0.83
CA LYS A 10 -14.02 -11.60 2.04
C LYS A 10 -12.56 -11.80 1.66
N ARG A 11 -11.67 -11.12 2.38
CA ARG A 11 -10.20 -11.27 2.31
C ARG A 11 -9.70 -11.53 3.72
N GLU A 12 -8.61 -12.25 3.84
CA GLU A 12 -8.00 -12.59 5.13
C GLU A 12 -6.57 -12.05 5.17
N ALA A 13 -6.18 -11.54 6.35
CA ALA A 13 -4.82 -11.09 6.56
C ALA A 13 -3.87 -12.30 6.50
N ARG A 14 -2.75 -12.13 5.81
CA ARG A 14 -1.67 -13.11 5.76
C ARG A 14 -0.33 -12.41 5.91
N ARG A 15 0.68 -13.17 6.31
CA ARG A 15 2.05 -12.66 6.39
C ARG A 15 2.66 -12.58 4.99
N PHE A 16 3.47 -11.54 4.76
CA PHE A 16 4.32 -11.42 3.59
C PHE A 16 5.42 -12.49 3.60
N THR A 17 5.80 -12.97 2.42
CA THR A 17 6.80 -14.01 2.19
C THR A 17 7.70 -13.65 1.02
N ASP A 18 8.87 -14.27 0.90
CA ASP A 18 9.79 -14.01 -0.21
C ASP A 18 9.19 -14.35 -1.58
N SER A 19 8.27 -15.34 -1.63
CA SER A 19 7.51 -15.66 -2.84
C SER A 19 6.60 -14.52 -3.28
N ASP A 20 6.11 -13.69 -2.36
CA ASP A 20 5.34 -12.49 -2.72
C ASP A 20 6.21 -11.46 -3.42
N TYR A 21 7.45 -11.27 -2.93
CA TYR A 21 8.40 -10.40 -3.60
C TYR A 21 8.62 -10.84 -5.05
N GLN A 22 8.80 -12.14 -5.28
CA GLN A 22 8.98 -12.67 -6.64
C GLN A 22 7.73 -12.56 -7.51
N TYR A 23 6.54 -12.63 -6.92
CA TYR A 23 5.28 -12.71 -7.66
C TYR A 23 4.73 -11.35 -8.09
N TYR A 24 4.86 -10.30 -7.27
CA TYR A 24 4.27 -9.00 -7.54
C TYR A 24 5.23 -8.07 -8.30
N ASP A 25 4.71 -7.37 -9.30
CA ASP A 25 5.46 -6.36 -10.06
C ASP A 25 5.65 -5.05 -9.28
N ARG A 26 4.80 -4.80 -8.27
CA ARG A 26 4.86 -3.61 -7.43
C ARG A 26 4.34 -3.92 -6.04
N ILE A 27 5.03 -3.43 -5.02
CA ILE A 27 4.72 -3.65 -3.60
C ILE A 27 4.63 -2.29 -2.93
N LEU A 28 3.44 -1.94 -2.46
CA LEU A 28 3.15 -0.62 -1.89
C LEU A 28 3.00 -0.71 -0.37
N CYS A 29 3.95 -0.17 0.36
CA CYS A 29 3.97 -0.13 1.83
C CYS A 29 3.13 1.05 2.34
N MET A 30 2.34 0.82 3.39
CA MET A 30 1.50 1.88 3.97
C MET A 30 2.29 2.86 4.83
N ASP A 31 3.38 2.40 5.44
CA ASP A 31 4.26 3.20 6.29
C ASP A 31 5.73 2.77 6.13
N HIS A 32 6.65 3.60 6.63
CA HIS A 32 8.09 3.31 6.61
C HIS A 32 8.45 2.06 7.41
N ARG A 33 7.71 1.75 8.48
CA ARG A 33 8.01 0.56 9.30
C ARG A 33 7.79 -0.72 8.50
N ASN A 34 6.75 -0.76 7.67
CA ASN A 34 6.44 -1.84 6.75
C ASN A 34 7.48 -1.90 5.63
N PHE A 35 7.90 -0.74 5.12
CA PHE A 35 8.96 -0.63 4.13
C PHE A 35 10.29 -1.21 4.66
N ASP A 36 10.77 -0.72 5.80
CA ASP A 36 12.02 -1.15 6.42
C ASP A 36 12.00 -2.65 6.77
N ALA A 37 10.88 -3.14 7.30
CA ALA A 37 10.71 -4.56 7.59
C ALA A 37 10.77 -5.41 6.32
N LEU A 38 10.20 -4.91 5.22
CA LEU A 38 10.23 -5.60 3.93
C LEU A 38 11.64 -5.60 3.35
N MET A 39 12.35 -4.46 3.33
CA MET A 39 13.75 -4.37 2.91
C MET A 39 14.64 -5.34 3.70
N TYR A 40 14.43 -5.42 5.01
CA TYR A 40 15.16 -6.37 5.85
C TYR A 40 14.85 -7.83 5.49
N MET A 41 13.58 -8.15 5.22
CA MET A 41 13.15 -9.50 4.88
C MET A 41 13.64 -9.94 3.49
N THR A 42 13.60 -9.05 2.49
CA THR A 42 13.96 -9.36 1.10
C THR A 42 15.45 -9.19 0.82
N GLY A 43 16.20 -8.62 1.76
CA GLY A 43 17.62 -8.32 1.57
C GLY A 43 17.84 -7.19 0.57
N ASP A 44 17.03 -6.12 0.70
CA ASP A 44 16.88 -4.95 -0.20
C ASP A 44 15.83 -5.13 -1.32
N ASP A 45 15.75 -4.18 -2.24
CA ASP A 45 14.83 -4.15 -3.38
C ASP A 45 15.57 -4.18 -4.73
N PRO A 46 16.12 -5.34 -5.15
CA PRO A 46 16.89 -5.45 -6.40
C PRO A 46 16.10 -5.10 -7.67
N ASP A 47 14.78 -5.22 -7.65
CA ASP A 47 13.90 -4.97 -8.80
C ASP A 47 13.27 -3.55 -8.79
N ASP A 48 13.60 -2.69 -7.81
CA ASP A 48 13.07 -1.32 -7.64
C ASP A 48 11.53 -1.26 -7.71
N LYS A 49 10.87 -2.20 -7.00
CA LYS A 49 9.41 -2.38 -7.04
C LYS A 49 8.70 -2.13 -5.73
N VAL A 50 9.43 -1.84 -4.66
CA VAL A 50 8.90 -1.54 -3.33
C VAL A 50 8.91 -0.03 -3.14
N SER A 51 7.76 0.52 -2.77
CA SER A 51 7.63 1.96 -2.52
C SER A 51 6.54 2.26 -1.50
N LEU A 52 6.54 3.45 -0.93
CA LEU A 52 5.45 3.92 -0.08
C LEU A 52 4.19 4.17 -0.92
N MET A 53 3.02 3.89 -0.37
CA MET A 53 1.73 4.06 -1.05
C MET A 53 1.54 5.48 -1.59
N LEU A 54 1.96 6.50 -0.82
CA LEU A 54 1.77 7.90 -1.21
C LEU A 54 2.83 8.42 -2.19
N SER A 55 3.87 7.64 -2.47
CA SER A 55 4.88 7.99 -3.48
C SER A 55 4.28 8.14 -4.87
N VAL A 56 3.15 7.47 -5.14
CA VAL A 56 2.37 7.64 -6.38
C VAL A 56 1.83 9.06 -6.56
N LEU A 57 1.71 9.82 -5.47
CA LEU A 57 1.33 11.23 -5.44
C LEU A 57 2.54 12.17 -5.29
N GLY A 58 3.77 11.66 -5.39
CA GLY A 58 5.00 12.42 -5.11
C GLY A 58 5.23 12.71 -3.63
N ARG A 59 4.57 11.96 -2.74
CA ARG A 59 4.59 12.14 -1.28
C ARG A 59 5.37 11.02 -0.60
N GLN A 60 6.00 11.32 0.53
CA GLN A 60 6.92 10.39 1.19
C GLN A 60 6.52 10.11 2.65
N GLU A 61 5.35 10.55 3.08
CA GLU A 61 4.85 10.29 4.44
C GLU A 61 4.04 8.99 4.55
N ASP A 62 3.85 8.55 5.79
CA ASP A 62 3.04 7.38 6.13
C ASP A 62 1.55 7.62 5.88
N VAL A 63 0.85 6.56 5.48
CA VAL A 63 -0.60 6.47 5.60
C VAL A 63 -0.94 6.28 7.08
N PRO A 64 -1.74 7.17 7.70
CA PRO A 64 -2.10 7.02 9.11
C PRO A 64 -2.90 5.74 9.34
N ASP A 65 -2.40 4.86 10.22
CA ASP A 65 -3.07 3.62 10.55
C ASP A 65 -4.39 3.91 11.33
N PRO A 66 -5.55 3.52 10.78
CA PRO A 66 -6.84 3.80 11.39
C PRO A 66 -7.10 2.99 12.66
N TRP A 67 -6.37 1.89 12.91
CA TRP A 67 -6.46 1.12 14.16
C TRP A 67 -5.94 1.92 15.36
N TYR A 68 -4.92 2.76 15.15
CA TYR A 68 -4.35 3.60 16.20
C TYR A 68 -4.99 4.99 16.24
N THR A 69 -5.31 5.57 15.08
CA THR A 69 -5.85 6.93 15.01
C THR A 69 -7.37 7.00 15.17
N GLY A 70 -8.08 5.90 14.89
CA GLY A 70 -9.54 5.87 14.79
C GLY A 70 -10.11 6.59 13.57
N ARG A 71 -9.26 7.11 12.67
CA ARG A 71 -9.66 8.00 11.56
C ARG A 71 -9.84 7.27 10.23
N PHE A 72 -10.67 6.22 10.21
CA PHE A 72 -10.97 5.43 9.01
C PHE A 72 -11.39 6.25 7.77
N PRO A 73 -12.25 7.29 7.88
CA PRO A 73 -12.63 8.08 6.71
C PRO A 73 -11.45 8.82 6.07
N ALA A 74 -10.55 9.39 6.88
CA ALA A 74 -9.38 10.11 6.38
C ALA A 74 -8.39 9.16 5.70
N THR A 75 -8.13 7.99 6.30
CA THR A 75 -7.31 6.95 5.67
C THR A 75 -7.92 6.48 4.35
N PHE A 76 -9.25 6.31 4.29
CA PHE A 76 -9.92 5.94 3.05
C PHE A 76 -9.74 7.00 1.96
N ASP A 77 -9.96 8.27 2.27
CA ASP A 77 -9.87 9.35 1.27
C ASP A 77 -8.45 9.43 0.69
N LEU A 78 -7.43 9.29 1.54
CA LEU A 78 -6.03 9.27 1.15
C LEU A 78 -5.67 8.07 0.26
N LEU A 79 -6.12 6.86 0.64
CA LEU A 79 -5.91 5.66 -0.16
C LEU A 79 -6.67 5.71 -1.48
N HIS A 80 -7.87 6.30 -1.49
CA HIS A 80 -8.67 6.45 -2.70
C HIS A 80 -7.98 7.37 -3.70
N GLU A 81 -7.44 8.51 -3.25
CA GLU A 81 -6.65 9.43 -4.07
C GLU A 81 -5.42 8.71 -4.65
N ALA A 82 -4.63 8.06 -3.79
CA ALA A 82 -3.42 7.36 -4.21
C ALA A 82 -3.71 6.19 -5.18
N CYS A 83 -4.77 5.40 -4.94
CA CYS A 83 -5.20 4.35 -5.87
C CYS A 83 -5.67 4.91 -7.22
N SER A 84 -6.35 6.06 -7.23
CA SER A 84 -6.81 6.69 -8.47
C SER A 84 -5.63 7.16 -9.31
N ALA A 85 -4.68 7.88 -8.69
CA ALA A 85 -3.46 8.32 -9.37
C ALA A 85 -2.60 7.13 -9.84
N LEU A 86 -2.55 6.05 -9.06
CA LEU A 86 -1.88 4.82 -9.46
C LEU A 86 -2.51 4.22 -10.72
N ILE A 87 -3.84 4.13 -10.78
CA ILE A 87 -4.54 3.60 -11.96
C ILE A 87 -4.32 4.49 -13.18
N ASP A 88 -4.43 5.81 -13.01
CA ASP A 88 -4.21 6.80 -14.08
C ASP A 88 -2.76 6.78 -14.61
N SER A 89 -1.81 6.34 -13.78
CA SER A 89 -0.40 6.19 -14.21
C SER A 89 -0.17 5.00 -15.15
N TYR A 90 -1.12 4.07 -15.22
CA TYR A 90 -1.11 3.02 -16.24
C TYR A 90 -1.89 3.55 -17.46
N ASP A 91 -1.28 3.51 -18.64
CA ASP A 91 -1.95 3.82 -19.92
C ASP A 91 -3.03 2.74 -20.21
N LEU A 92 -4.18 2.84 -19.54
CA LEU A 92 -5.35 1.98 -19.72
C LEU A 92 -6.39 2.60 -20.67
#